data_AF-A0A7X5JL04-F1
#
_entry.id   AF-A0A7X5JL04-F1
#
_cell.length_a   1.000
_cell.length_b   1.000
_cell.length_c   1.000
_cell.angle_alpha   90.00
_cell.angle_beta   90.00
_cell.angle_gamma   90.00
#
_symmetry.space_group_name_H-M   'P 1'
#
loop_
_entity.id
_entity.type
_entity.pdbx_description
1 polymer ?
#
loop_
_entity_poly.entity_id
_entity_poly.type
_entity_poly.pdbx_seq_one_letter_code
_entity_poly.pdbx_strand_id
1 'polypeptide(L)'
;MTNYQKLRIDGNDYYVIDSIQDLRAEDSFIHRKNKLALYKGNGEARKYVGSYKGDSGDRLSTFFEYKKWGQGKNEDGEREYTQIQNKCFFSKNNLLKYLYDSRIEYQQQEQFYNQNISENYNQYFEEINNLESEVNGFQIYDVSDFLDSGRDRGYIRSDDNIWKTWRKIILPKISYLSILKLIPIDSNNGTEPLYYFRILLDYNFRSITHPKITEFSEEILEEETKITKTKRVKSREGQQKYRKEVIEYMPQCPFTLISDERLLIASHIKPYKACVNENSMIEANDYLNGLAFSPTYDKLFDQGYITFTDQGDLICGTLLSKYTWDKLNINPNIKRNVRIFPEKREKYLDYHRKFVFQDNFNELTL
;
A
#
# COMPACT_ATOMS: atom_id res chain seq x y z
N MET A 1 4.05 16.99 23.59
CA MET A 1 4.55 17.30 22.24
C MET A 1 4.01 16.24 21.30
N THR A 2 3.26 16.64 20.27
CA THR A 2 2.65 15.71 19.32
C THR A 2 3.70 15.08 18.42
N ASN A 3 4.04 13.80 18.68
CA ASN A 3 4.93 12.98 17.84
C ASN A 3 4.21 12.56 16.55
N TYR A 4 3.95 13.50 15.65
CA TYR A 4 3.43 13.19 14.31
C TYR A 4 4.53 12.58 13.45
N GLN A 5 4.17 11.58 12.63
CA GLN A 5 5.11 10.97 11.70
C GLN A 5 5.56 12.01 10.67
N LYS A 6 6.85 12.04 10.34
CA LYS A 6 7.38 12.93 9.31
C LYS A 6 7.43 12.23 7.96
N LEU A 7 7.21 12.99 6.90
CA LEU A 7 7.22 12.52 5.51
C LEU A 7 7.84 13.60 4.62
N ARG A 8 8.76 13.23 3.73
CA ARG A 8 9.35 14.10 2.72
C ARG A 8 8.74 13.83 1.36
N ILE A 9 8.14 14.84 0.74
CA ILE A 9 7.58 14.74 -0.61
C ILE A 9 8.13 15.89 -1.45
N ASP A 10 8.74 15.56 -2.58
CA ASP A 10 9.32 16.53 -3.52
C ASP A 10 10.24 17.56 -2.82
N GLY A 11 11.13 17.05 -1.95
CA GLY A 11 12.09 17.86 -1.18
C GLY A 11 11.51 18.64 0.02
N ASN A 12 10.20 18.60 0.25
CA ASN A 12 9.53 19.31 1.34
C ASN A 12 9.13 18.36 2.47
N ASP A 13 9.27 18.81 3.73
CA ASP A 13 8.96 18.00 4.91
C ASP A 13 7.58 18.31 5.47
N TYR A 14 6.84 17.26 5.82
CA TYR A 14 5.48 17.33 6.33
C TYR A 14 5.30 16.48 7.60
N TYR A 15 4.40 16.92 8.47
CA TYR A 15 3.81 16.10 9.53
C TYR A 15 2.53 15.43 9.03
N VAL A 16 2.42 14.12 9.24
CA VAL A 16 1.17 13.37 9.09
C VAL A 16 0.32 13.56 10.34
N ILE A 17 -0.73 14.38 10.25
CA ILE A 17 -1.56 14.75 11.40
C ILE A 17 -2.81 13.89 11.55
N ASP A 18 -3.32 13.34 10.45
CA ASP A 18 -4.47 12.42 10.42
C ASP A 18 -4.44 11.57 9.15
N SER A 19 -5.25 10.50 9.10
CA SER A 19 -5.37 9.63 7.93
C SER A 19 -6.74 8.95 7.83
N ILE A 20 -7.23 8.79 6.60
CA ILE A 20 -8.29 7.84 6.25
C ILE A 20 -7.64 6.71 5.44
N GLN A 21 -7.78 5.48 5.89
CA GLN A 21 -7.12 4.30 5.31
C GLN A 21 -8.17 3.30 4.80
N ASP A 22 -7.71 2.31 4.04
CA ASP A 22 -8.50 1.15 3.59
C ASP A 22 -9.76 1.48 2.77
N LEU A 23 -9.76 2.60 2.04
CA LEU A 23 -10.85 2.92 1.12
C LEU A 23 -10.72 2.08 -0.16
N ARG A 24 -11.32 0.88 -0.16
CA ARG A 24 -11.34 0.00 -1.34
C ARG A 24 -11.87 0.73 -2.57
N ALA A 25 -11.23 0.52 -3.73
CA ALA A 25 -11.74 0.95 -5.02
C ALA A 25 -12.93 0.06 -5.42
N GLU A 26 -14.13 0.62 -5.33
CA GLU A 26 -15.34 -0.08 -5.78
C GLU A 26 -15.38 -0.15 -7.30
N ASP A 27 -15.89 -1.24 -7.87
CA ASP A 27 -16.07 -1.34 -9.32
C ASP A 27 -16.90 -0.18 -9.87
N SER A 28 -17.87 0.32 -9.10
CA SER A 28 -18.67 1.50 -9.46
C SER A 28 -17.80 2.74 -9.73
N PHE A 29 -16.65 2.91 -9.08
CA PHE A 29 -15.76 4.05 -9.32
C PHE A 29 -14.88 3.89 -10.59
N ILE A 30 -14.58 2.65 -10.94
CA ILE A 30 -13.55 2.27 -11.91
C ILE A 30 -14.00 2.53 -13.34
N HIS A 31 -13.07 3.01 -14.17
CA HIS A 31 -13.33 3.27 -15.58
C HIS A 31 -13.63 1.97 -16.33
N ARG A 32 -14.60 2.00 -17.26
CA ARG A 32 -15.10 0.84 -18.03
C ARG A 32 -14.04 -0.12 -18.58
N LYS A 33 -12.86 0.39 -18.93
CA LYS A 33 -11.76 -0.42 -19.48
C LYS A 33 -11.22 -1.46 -18.49
N ASN A 34 -11.29 -1.21 -17.17
CA ASN A 34 -10.79 -2.13 -16.15
C ASN A 34 -11.90 -2.68 -15.23
N LYS A 35 -13.17 -2.60 -15.66
CA LYS A 35 -14.30 -3.13 -14.87
C LYS A 35 -14.40 -4.65 -15.00
N LEU A 36 -14.86 -5.30 -13.94
CA LEU A 36 -15.09 -6.75 -13.96
C LEU A 36 -16.26 -7.11 -14.87
N ALA A 37 -16.19 -8.30 -15.48
CA ALA A 37 -17.22 -8.81 -16.40
C ALA A 37 -18.63 -8.90 -15.76
N LEU A 38 -18.68 -9.04 -14.43
CA LEU A 38 -19.93 -9.09 -13.67
C LEU A 38 -20.71 -7.77 -13.68
N TYR A 39 -20.02 -6.64 -13.86
CA TYR A 39 -20.62 -5.31 -13.72
C TYR A 39 -20.75 -4.62 -15.08
N LYS A 40 -21.91 -3.97 -15.30
CA LYS A 40 -22.20 -3.15 -16.47
C LYS A 40 -22.13 -1.66 -16.13
N GLY A 41 -21.87 -0.82 -17.12
CA GLY A 41 -21.88 0.65 -16.99
C GLY A 41 -20.49 1.30 -17.07
N ASN A 42 -20.46 2.62 -17.17
CA ASN A 42 -19.23 3.38 -17.44
C ASN A 42 -18.34 3.63 -16.20
N GLY A 43 -18.86 3.33 -15.01
CA GLY A 43 -18.28 3.75 -13.73
C GLY A 43 -18.71 5.18 -13.36
N GLU A 44 -19.26 5.32 -12.16
CA GLU A 44 -19.50 6.58 -11.48
C GLU A 44 -18.15 7.29 -11.22
N ALA A 45 -18.06 8.59 -11.48
CA ALA A 45 -16.84 9.37 -11.23
C ALA A 45 -16.68 9.80 -9.77
N ARG A 46 -17.39 9.14 -8.85
CA ARG A 46 -17.44 9.47 -7.42
C ARG A 46 -16.85 8.34 -6.57
N LYS A 47 -16.03 8.70 -5.59
CA LYS A 47 -15.42 7.77 -4.64
C LYS A 47 -16.11 7.89 -3.29
N TYR A 48 -16.54 6.76 -2.73
CA TYR A 48 -17.03 6.69 -1.36
C TYR A 48 -15.88 6.88 -0.37
N VAL A 49 -16.09 7.73 0.64
CA VAL A 49 -15.09 8.08 1.67
C VAL A 49 -15.53 7.80 3.11
N GLY A 50 -16.80 7.44 3.32
CA GLY A 50 -17.31 7.13 4.66
C GLY A 50 -18.77 7.52 4.84
N SER A 51 -19.32 7.23 6.02
CA SER A 51 -20.64 7.73 6.38
C SER A 51 -20.52 9.12 7.00
N TYR A 52 -21.43 10.03 6.65
CA TYR A 52 -21.46 11.38 7.22
C TYR A 52 -22.33 11.50 8.49
N LYS A 53 -22.72 10.37 9.11
CA LYS A 53 -23.61 10.36 10.28
C LYS A 53 -22.91 9.86 11.55
N GLY A 54 -23.33 10.42 12.69
CA GLY A 54 -22.80 10.11 14.02
C GLY A 54 -21.29 10.35 14.11
N ASP A 55 -20.61 9.60 14.99
CA ASP A 55 -19.17 9.73 15.22
C ASP A 55 -18.33 9.57 13.93
N SER A 56 -18.81 8.77 12.98
CA SER A 56 -18.15 8.60 11.68
C SER A 56 -18.23 9.88 10.85
N GLY A 57 -19.37 10.56 10.89
CA GLY A 57 -19.57 11.86 10.27
C GLY A 57 -18.73 12.95 10.89
N ASP A 58 -18.68 13.01 12.22
CA ASP A 58 -17.85 13.99 12.93
C ASP A 58 -16.36 13.80 12.61
N ARG A 59 -15.90 12.54 12.54
CA ARG A 59 -14.54 12.21 12.10
C ARG A 59 -14.30 12.63 10.65
N LEU A 60 -15.21 12.29 9.73
CA LEU A 60 -15.10 12.61 8.30
C LEU A 60 -15.05 14.14 8.09
N SER A 61 -15.93 14.87 8.78
CA SER A 61 -15.99 16.32 8.74
C SER A 61 -14.76 17.00 9.34
N THR A 62 -14.23 16.45 10.43
CA THR A 62 -12.99 16.96 11.05
C THR A 62 -11.79 16.72 10.14
N PHE A 63 -11.71 15.52 9.53
CA PHE A 63 -10.63 15.17 8.61
C PHE A 63 -10.58 16.13 7.43
N PHE A 64 -11.68 16.25 6.68
CA PHE A 64 -11.76 17.10 5.48
C PHE A 64 -12.05 18.58 5.75
N GLU A 65 -12.22 19.00 7.01
CA GLU A 65 -12.61 20.37 7.39
C GLU A 65 -13.91 20.84 6.70
N TYR A 66 -14.86 19.91 6.53
CA TYR A 66 -16.07 20.11 5.74
C TYR A 66 -17.31 19.52 6.43
N LYS A 67 -18.36 20.33 6.61
CA LYS A 67 -19.57 19.98 7.40
C LYS A 67 -20.86 19.87 6.58
N LYS A 68 -20.84 20.22 5.29
CA LYS A 68 -22.05 20.31 4.45
C LYS A 68 -22.39 19.00 3.71
N TRP A 69 -21.86 17.87 4.18
CA TRP A 69 -22.09 16.56 3.56
C TRP A 69 -23.58 16.28 3.34
N GLY A 70 -23.93 15.94 2.09
CA GLY A 70 -25.31 15.59 1.73
C GLY A 70 -26.26 16.78 1.58
N GLN A 71 -25.77 18.02 1.74
CA GLN A 71 -26.53 19.27 1.59
C GLN A 71 -26.36 19.92 0.20
N GLY A 72 -25.80 19.20 -0.78
CA GLY A 72 -25.53 19.73 -2.13
C GLY A 72 -26.78 19.93 -3.00
N LYS A 73 -27.79 20.66 -2.51
CA LYS A 73 -28.94 21.13 -3.29
C LYS A 73 -28.93 22.66 -3.34
N ASN A 74 -29.10 23.24 -4.53
CA ASN A 74 -29.32 24.68 -4.68
C ASN A 74 -30.76 25.07 -4.29
N GLU A 75 -31.09 26.36 -4.42
CA GLU A 75 -32.43 26.90 -4.12
C GLU A 75 -33.54 26.24 -4.96
N ASP A 76 -33.22 25.78 -6.17
CA ASP A 76 -34.14 25.07 -7.08
C ASP A 76 -34.25 23.56 -6.78
N GLY A 77 -33.50 23.05 -5.80
CA GLY A 77 -33.48 21.63 -5.44
C GLY A 77 -32.60 20.75 -6.36
N GLU A 78 -31.88 21.36 -7.29
CA GLU A 78 -30.92 20.68 -8.18
C GLU A 78 -29.57 20.43 -7.48
N ARG A 79 -28.80 19.46 -7.99
CA ARG A 79 -27.51 19.11 -7.39
C ARG A 79 -26.48 20.23 -7.55
N GLU A 80 -25.98 20.72 -6.43
CA GLU A 80 -24.86 21.65 -6.34
C GLU A 80 -23.58 20.93 -5.89
N TYR A 81 -22.48 21.14 -6.61
CA TYR A 81 -21.18 20.57 -6.29
C TYR A 81 -20.38 21.52 -5.41
N THR A 82 -20.53 21.40 -4.09
CA THR A 82 -19.76 22.21 -3.14
C THR A 82 -18.33 21.73 -3.04
N GLN A 83 -17.35 22.62 -3.15
CA GLN A 83 -15.93 22.29 -2.94
C GLN A 83 -15.69 21.87 -1.49
N ILE A 84 -15.00 20.73 -1.32
CA ILE A 84 -14.58 20.21 -0.01
C ILE A 84 -13.17 20.69 0.30
N GLN A 85 -12.22 20.41 -0.60
CA GLN A 85 -10.81 20.76 -0.46
C GLN A 85 -10.19 21.03 -1.84
N ASN A 86 -9.26 21.98 -1.90
CA ASN A 86 -8.56 22.35 -3.13
C ASN A 86 -7.06 22.00 -3.13
N LYS A 87 -6.58 21.43 -2.01
CA LYS A 87 -5.18 21.10 -1.73
C LYS A 87 -4.96 19.58 -1.67
N CYS A 88 -5.54 18.85 -2.62
CA CYS A 88 -5.35 17.41 -2.76
C CYS A 88 -4.27 17.14 -3.82
N PHE A 89 -3.54 16.03 -3.69
CA PHE A 89 -2.59 15.61 -4.72
C PHE A 89 -2.35 14.11 -4.76
N PHE A 90 -1.92 13.62 -5.92
CA PHE A 90 -1.27 12.33 -6.09
C PHE A 90 0.24 12.53 -6.32
N SER A 91 1.06 11.59 -5.83
CA SER A 91 2.48 11.51 -6.16
C SER A 91 2.66 10.66 -7.42
N LYS A 92 3.48 11.14 -8.37
CA LYS A 92 3.87 10.38 -9.56
C LYS A 92 4.54 9.07 -9.16
N ASN A 93 5.46 9.08 -8.20
CA ASN A 93 6.11 7.84 -7.72
C ASN A 93 5.11 6.83 -7.14
N ASN A 94 4.11 7.29 -6.37
CA ASN A 94 3.08 6.39 -5.86
C ASN A 94 2.25 5.76 -6.98
N LEU A 95 1.86 6.54 -8.00
CA LEU A 95 1.13 6.04 -9.17
C LEU A 95 1.95 5.01 -9.98
N LEU A 96 3.23 5.29 -10.23
CA LEU A 96 4.14 4.37 -10.91
C LEU A 96 4.36 3.08 -10.11
N LYS A 97 4.55 3.19 -8.80
CA LYS A 97 4.69 2.03 -7.92
C LYS A 97 3.43 1.15 -7.96
N TYR A 98 2.25 1.76 -7.88
CA TYR A 98 1.00 1.01 -7.98
C TYR A 98 0.88 0.25 -9.31
N LEU A 99 1.21 0.87 -10.44
CA LEU A 99 1.22 0.18 -11.74
C LEU A 99 2.25 -0.95 -11.77
N TYR A 100 3.46 -0.72 -11.28
CA TYR A 100 4.48 -1.77 -11.19
C TYR A 100 3.99 -2.98 -10.38
N ASP A 101 3.42 -2.73 -9.21
CA ASP A 101 2.94 -3.77 -8.29
C ASP A 101 1.74 -4.52 -8.90
N SER A 102 0.86 -3.84 -9.62
CA SER A 102 -0.34 -4.41 -10.26
C SER A 102 -0.10 -5.02 -11.65
N ARG A 103 1.09 -4.87 -12.24
CA ARG A 103 1.42 -5.33 -13.61
C ARG A 103 1.02 -6.77 -13.89
N ILE A 104 1.09 -7.62 -12.88
CA ILE A 104 0.81 -9.05 -13.03
C ILE A 104 -0.65 -9.32 -13.17
N GLU A 105 -1.48 -8.65 -12.38
CA GLU A 105 -2.92 -8.76 -12.55
C GLU A 105 -3.34 -8.20 -13.91
N TYR A 106 -2.68 -7.15 -14.41
CA TYR A 106 -2.85 -6.69 -15.78
C TYR A 106 -2.56 -7.77 -16.83
N GLN A 107 -1.53 -8.60 -16.61
CA GLN A 107 -1.11 -9.66 -17.54
C GLN A 107 -1.95 -10.94 -17.40
N GLN A 108 -2.14 -11.43 -16.17
CA GLN A 108 -2.77 -12.71 -15.85
C GLN A 108 -4.30 -12.62 -15.75
N GLN A 109 -4.82 -11.45 -15.37
CA GLN A 109 -6.25 -11.15 -15.35
C GLN A 109 -7.09 -12.12 -14.52
N GLU A 110 -6.65 -12.43 -13.29
CA GLU A 110 -7.28 -13.43 -12.43
C GLU A 110 -8.74 -13.04 -12.05
N GLN A 111 -9.07 -11.74 -12.04
CA GLN A 111 -10.38 -11.25 -11.60
C GLN A 111 -11.50 -11.25 -12.66
N PHE A 112 -11.27 -11.75 -13.87
CA PHE A 112 -12.24 -11.76 -14.99
C PHE A 112 -12.79 -10.37 -15.35
N TYR A 113 -12.15 -9.72 -16.33
CA TYR A 113 -12.49 -8.37 -16.81
C TYR A 113 -13.40 -8.39 -18.04
N ASN A 114 -14.10 -7.26 -18.29
CA ASN A 114 -14.90 -7.08 -19.52
C ASN A 114 -14.04 -7.03 -20.79
N GLN A 115 -12.79 -6.61 -20.67
CA GLN A 115 -11.86 -6.39 -21.78
C GLN A 115 -10.49 -6.94 -21.38
N ASN A 116 -9.63 -7.18 -22.36
CA ASN A 116 -8.24 -7.50 -22.11
C ASN A 116 -7.52 -6.27 -21.56
N ILE A 117 -7.34 -6.20 -20.24
CA ILE A 117 -6.75 -5.01 -19.60
C ILE A 117 -5.25 -4.87 -19.87
N SER A 118 -4.56 -5.97 -20.22
CA SER A 118 -3.13 -5.99 -20.50
C SER A 118 -2.73 -5.00 -21.60
N GLU A 119 -3.59 -4.82 -22.61
CA GLU A 119 -3.38 -3.92 -23.75
C GLU A 119 -3.24 -2.45 -23.34
N ASN A 120 -3.84 -2.07 -22.21
CA ASN A 120 -3.81 -0.68 -21.74
C ASN A 120 -2.61 -0.39 -20.82
N TYR A 121 -1.90 -1.41 -20.31
CA TYR A 121 -0.86 -1.24 -19.29
C TYR A 121 0.25 -0.28 -19.73
N ASN A 122 0.85 -0.51 -20.90
CA ASN A 122 1.94 0.32 -21.40
C ASN A 122 1.50 1.77 -21.63
N GLN A 123 0.30 1.97 -22.18
CA GLN A 123 -0.27 3.31 -22.36
C GLN A 123 -0.42 4.02 -21.01
N TYR A 124 -0.96 3.34 -20.00
CA TYR A 124 -1.15 3.92 -18.67
C TYR A 124 0.18 4.21 -17.97
N PHE A 125 1.16 3.32 -18.10
CA PHE A 125 2.49 3.53 -17.57
C PHE A 125 3.13 4.78 -18.18
N GLU A 126 3.09 4.94 -19.50
CA GLU A 126 3.60 6.13 -20.17
C GLU A 126 2.80 7.40 -19.81
N GLU A 127 1.48 7.33 -19.67
CA GLU A 127 0.65 8.47 -19.23
C GLU A 127 1.11 8.99 -17.85
N ILE A 128 1.42 8.09 -16.91
CA ILE A 128 1.96 8.47 -15.58
C ILE A 128 3.42 8.91 -15.67
N ASN A 129 4.25 8.19 -16.44
CA ASN A 129 5.67 8.48 -16.55
C ASN A 129 5.94 9.87 -17.17
N ASN A 130 5.02 10.34 -18.02
CA ASN A 130 5.10 11.66 -18.64
C ASN A 130 4.48 12.79 -17.82
N LEU A 131 3.99 12.54 -16.59
CA LEU A 131 3.61 13.61 -15.67
C LEU A 131 4.83 14.50 -15.38
N GLU A 132 4.68 15.81 -15.55
CA GLU A 132 5.77 16.79 -15.45
C GLU A 132 6.30 16.95 -14.02
N SER A 133 5.40 16.86 -13.04
CA SER A 133 5.69 17.11 -11.62
C SER A 133 5.54 15.84 -10.78
N GLU A 134 6.30 15.75 -9.69
CA GLU A 134 6.11 14.69 -8.69
C GLU A 134 4.76 14.85 -7.99
N VAL A 135 4.41 16.10 -7.63
CA VAL A 135 3.14 16.45 -6.97
C VAL A 135 2.11 16.88 -8.01
N ASN A 136 1.02 16.11 -8.14
CA ASN A 136 -0.04 16.36 -9.12
C ASN A 136 -1.33 16.76 -8.40
N GLY A 137 -1.57 18.06 -8.31
CA GLY A 137 -2.66 18.67 -7.55
C GLY A 137 -4.05 18.51 -8.20
N PHE A 138 -5.09 18.45 -7.36
CA PHE A 138 -6.49 18.46 -7.77
C PHE A 138 -7.41 18.94 -6.64
N GLN A 139 -8.66 19.22 -6.99
CA GLN A 139 -9.69 19.66 -6.06
C GLN A 139 -10.80 18.62 -5.96
N ILE A 140 -11.44 18.51 -4.79
CA ILE A 140 -12.54 17.58 -4.55
C ILE A 140 -13.83 18.31 -4.17
N TYR A 141 -14.95 17.74 -4.63
CA TYR A 141 -16.30 18.27 -4.46
C TYR A 141 -17.22 17.22 -3.81
N ASP A 142 -18.20 17.69 -3.04
CA ASP A 142 -19.22 16.84 -2.45
C ASP A 142 -20.21 16.34 -3.52
N VAL A 143 -20.34 15.02 -3.60
CA VAL A 143 -21.31 14.32 -4.44
C VAL A 143 -22.06 13.25 -3.66
N SER A 144 -22.19 13.49 -2.35
CA SER A 144 -22.84 12.60 -1.41
C SER A 144 -24.30 12.36 -1.74
N ASP A 145 -24.79 11.25 -1.21
CA ASP A 145 -26.22 11.01 -1.17
C ASP A 145 -26.89 12.09 -0.32
N PHE A 146 -28.03 12.60 -0.77
CA PHE A 146 -28.74 13.66 -0.08
C PHE A 146 -29.30 13.19 1.28
N LEU A 147 -29.48 14.12 2.22
CA LEU A 147 -30.01 13.82 3.55
C LEU A 147 -31.38 13.11 3.53
N ASP A 148 -32.20 13.37 2.51
CA ASP A 148 -33.52 12.78 2.30
C ASP A 148 -33.49 11.39 1.62
N SER A 149 -32.33 10.92 1.19
CA SER A 149 -32.18 9.64 0.49
C SER A 149 -32.30 8.41 1.40
N GLY A 150 -32.29 8.60 2.72
CA GLY A 150 -32.21 7.51 3.71
C GLY A 150 -30.86 6.79 3.74
N ARG A 151 -29.85 7.30 3.04
CA ARG A 151 -28.49 6.75 2.99
C ARG A 151 -27.47 7.84 3.32
N ASP A 152 -26.75 7.63 4.42
CA ASP A 152 -25.82 8.61 4.94
C ASP A 152 -24.40 8.45 4.35
N ARG A 153 -24.29 8.34 3.01
CA ARG A 153 -23.03 8.00 2.32
C ARG A 153 -22.32 9.24 1.78
N GLY A 154 -21.10 9.46 2.29
CA GLY A 154 -20.17 10.49 1.86
C GLY A 154 -19.43 10.11 0.58
N TYR A 155 -19.55 10.94 -0.45
CA TYR A 155 -18.85 10.75 -1.72
C TYR A 155 -18.12 12.00 -2.15
N ILE A 156 -16.93 11.80 -2.73
CA ILE A 156 -16.12 12.86 -3.34
C ILE A 156 -15.95 12.64 -4.84
N ARG A 157 -15.77 13.72 -5.59
CA ARG A 157 -15.45 13.73 -7.03
C ARG A 157 -14.43 14.82 -7.33
N SER A 158 -13.68 14.65 -8.41
CA SER A 158 -12.93 15.72 -9.06
C SER A 158 -13.16 15.67 -10.57
N ASP A 159 -13.05 16.84 -11.22
CA ASP A 159 -13.09 16.97 -12.68
C ASP A 159 -11.68 17.13 -13.29
N ASP A 160 -10.66 17.25 -12.45
CA ASP A 160 -9.25 17.36 -12.84
C ASP A 160 -8.77 16.11 -13.58
N ASN A 161 -7.84 16.28 -14.51
CA ASN A 161 -7.39 15.18 -15.36
C ASN A 161 -6.76 14.03 -14.56
N ILE A 162 -5.99 14.34 -13.52
CA ILE A 162 -5.36 13.33 -12.66
C ILE A 162 -6.38 12.38 -12.01
N TRP A 163 -7.59 12.87 -11.71
CA TRP A 163 -8.68 12.03 -11.20
C TRP A 163 -9.19 11.03 -12.24
N LYS A 164 -9.28 11.46 -13.51
CA LYS A 164 -9.63 10.58 -14.63
C LYS A 164 -8.55 9.53 -14.84
N THR A 165 -7.28 9.93 -14.81
CA THR A 165 -6.13 9.03 -14.91
C THR A 165 -6.15 8.01 -13.78
N TRP A 166 -6.35 8.44 -12.52
CA TRP A 166 -6.51 7.54 -11.38
C TRP A 166 -7.56 6.45 -11.63
N ARG A 167 -8.76 6.83 -12.08
CA ARG A 167 -9.85 5.89 -12.38
C ARG A 167 -9.54 4.89 -13.50
N LYS A 168 -8.65 5.25 -14.43
CA LYS A 168 -8.23 4.36 -15.54
C LYS A 168 -7.25 3.30 -15.07
N ILE A 169 -6.39 3.59 -14.10
CA ILE A 169 -5.28 2.70 -13.73
C ILE A 169 -5.64 1.73 -12.60
N ILE A 170 -6.62 2.06 -11.77
CA ILE A 170 -6.98 1.19 -10.64
C ILE A 170 -7.73 -0.06 -11.07
N LEU A 171 -7.54 -1.12 -10.29
CA LEU A 171 -8.15 -2.43 -10.47
C LEU A 171 -9.20 -2.71 -9.38
N PRO A 172 -10.36 -3.29 -9.72
CA PRO A 172 -11.42 -3.60 -8.74
C PRO A 172 -10.94 -4.56 -7.67
N LYS A 173 -11.55 -4.49 -6.47
CA LYS A 173 -11.35 -5.36 -5.29
C LYS A 173 -9.96 -5.34 -4.66
N ILE A 174 -8.90 -5.17 -5.44
CA ILE A 174 -7.51 -5.29 -5.01
C ILE A 174 -6.81 -3.94 -4.86
N SER A 175 -7.49 -2.83 -5.17
CA SER A 175 -6.93 -1.49 -5.00
C SER A 175 -7.57 -0.79 -3.82
N TYR A 176 -6.76 -0.07 -3.05
CA TYR A 176 -7.18 0.71 -1.90
C TYR A 176 -6.63 2.12 -2.01
N LEU A 177 -7.38 3.07 -1.48
CA LEU A 177 -6.98 4.45 -1.30
C LEU A 177 -6.69 4.68 0.18
N SER A 178 -5.54 5.30 0.45
CA SER A 178 -5.22 5.95 1.71
C SER A 178 -5.10 7.45 1.48
N ILE A 179 -5.68 8.26 2.35
CA ILE A 179 -5.60 9.73 2.30
C ILE A 179 -4.90 10.20 3.57
N LEU A 180 -3.75 10.83 3.43
CA LEU A 180 -3.01 11.44 4.54
C LEU A 180 -3.30 12.93 4.60
N LYS A 181 -3.60 13.44 5.80
CA LYS A 181 -3.70 14.87 6.08
C LYS A 181 -2.34 15.37 6.57
N LEU A 182 -1.75 16.30 5.83
CA LEU A 182 -0.38 16.76 6.00
C LEU A 182 -0.33 18.24 6.36
N ILE A 183 0.62 18.62 7.22
CA ILE A 183 0.99 20.01 7.48
C ILE A 183 2.49 20.18 7.23
N PRO A 184 2.94 21.20 6.46
CA PRO A 184 4.36 21.44 6.24
C PRO A 184 5.09 21.78 7.55
N ILE A 185 6.31 21.28 7.75
CA ILE A 185 7.07 21.49 8.98
C ILE A 185 7.55 22.95 9.12
N ASP A 186 7.94 23.58 8.00
CA ASP A 186 8.59 24.91 8.01
C ASP A 186 7.62 26.09 7.87
N SER A 187 6.31 25.83 7.89
CA SER A 187 5.31 26.89 7.74
C SER A 187 4.94 27.51 9.09
N ASN A 188 5.11 28.83 9.20
CA ASN A 188 4.61 29.61 10.34
C ASN A 188 3.11 29.37 10.53
N ASN A 189 2.68 29.30 11.81
CA ASN A 189 1.30 29.02 12.24
C ASN A 189 0.24 29.63 11.30
N GLY A 190 -0.51 28.79 10.58
CA GLY A 190 -1.60 29.22 9.71
C GLY A 190 -1.67 28.53 8.34
N THR A 191 -0.82 27.55 8.03
CA THR A 191 -0.93 26.80 6.77
C THR A 191 -2.12 25.85 6.77
N GLU A 192 -2.95 25.97 5.74
CA GLU A 192 -4.00 25.00 5.44
C GLU A 192 -3.38 23.61 5.15
N PRO A 193 -4.04 22.52 5.58
CA PRO A 193 -3.54 21.17 5.37
C PRO A 193 -3.55 20.77 3.89
N LEU A 194 -2.64 19.87 3.55
CA LEU A 194 -2.60 19.18 2.26
C LEU A 194 -3.16 17.76 2.41
N TYR A 195 -3.79 17.24 1.36
CA TYR A 195 -4.37 15.90 1.35
C TYR A 195 -3.65 15.03 0.31
N TYR A 196 -2.81 14.13 0.79
CA TYR A 196 -2.07 13.21 -0.07
C TYR A 196 -2.87 11.94 -0.29
N PHE A 197 -3.34 11.75 -1.53
CA PHE A 197 -4.04 10.55 -1.97
C PHE A 197 -3.03 9.52 -2.45
N ARG A 198 -3.11 8.33 -1.87
CA ARG A 198 -2.18 7.21 -2.12
C ARG A 198 -2.94 5.97 -2.53
N ILE A 199 -2.55 5.40 -3.66
CA ILE A 199 -3.11 4.16 -4.15
C ILE A 199 -2.19 3.02 -3.73
N LEU A 200 -2.80 1.95 -3.25
CA LEU A 200 -2.14 0.75 -2.73
C LEU A 200 -2.80 -0.47 -3.34
N LEU A 201 -2.01 -1.52 -3.54
CA LEU A 201 -2.50 -2.84 -3.93
C LEU A 201 -2.67 -3.70 -2.66
N ASP A 202 -3.73 -4.52 -2.59
CA ASP A 202 -3.96 -5.46 -1.49
C ASP A 202 -2.74 -6.36 -1.31
N TYR A 203 -2.21 -6.40 -0.09
CA TYR A 203 -1.09 -7.27 0.23
C TYR A 203 -1.45 -8.76 0.04
N ASN A 204 -2.68 -9.16 0.35
CA ASN A 204 -3.09 -10.56 0.21
C ASN A 204 -3.00 -11.02 -1.26
N PHE A 205 -3.08 -10.10 -2.22
CA PHE A 205 -2.87 -10.38 -3.64
C PHE A 205 -1.38 -10.55 -4.01
N ARG A 206 -0.46 -9.80 -3.37
CA ARG A 206 1.00 -9.98 -3.59
C ARG A 206 1.51 -11.35 -3.14
N SER A 207 0.85 -11.94 -2.14
CA SER A 207 1.19 -13.30 -1.67
C SER A 207 0.87 -14.38 -2.71
N ILE A 208 0.05 -14.09 -3.73
CA ILE A 208 -0.37 -15.03 -4.76
C ILE A 208 0.56 -14.99 -5.98
N THR A 209 1.08 -13.83 -6.39
CA THR A 209 2.00 -13.76 -7.52
C THR A 209 2.91 -12.54 -7.46
N HIS A 210 4.24 -12.74 -7.38
CA HIS A 210 5.17 -11.76 -7.97
C HIS A 210 6.23 -12.45 -8.87
N PRO A 211 6.28 -12.14 -10.17
CA PRO A 211 6.73 -13.02 -11.22
C PRO A 211 7.83 -12.32 -12.03
N LYS A 212 9.01 -12.88 -11.96
CA LYS A 212 9.91 -12.80 -13.10
C LYS A 212 10.01 -14.19 -13.67
N ILE A 213 8.97 -14.65 -14.36
CA ILE A 213 9.09 -15.73 -15.33
C ILE A 213 8.13 -15.40 -16.47
N THR A 214 8.66 -14.78 -17.50
CA THR A 214 8.09 -14.90 -18.85
C THR A 214 9.26 -15.07 -19.80
N GLU A 215 9.83 -16.26 -19.75
CA GLU A 215 10.34 -17.01 -20.89
C GLU A 215 10.13 -18.48 -20.50
N PHE A 216 9.70 -19.33 -21.45
CA PHE A 216 9.18 -20.70 -21.30
C PHE A 216 7.65 -20.81 -21.12
N SER A 217 6.99 -20.38 -22.19
CA SER A 217 5.72 -20.91 -22.69
C SER A 217 5.74 -22.46 -22.83
N GLU A 218 4.62 -23.07 -22.41
CA GLU A 218 3.94 -24.23 -23.04
C GLU A 218 4.39 -25.69 -22.81
N GLU A 219 5.45 -26.03 -22.08
CA GLU A 219 5.84 -27.46 -21.90
C GLU A 219 5.50 -28.14 -20.55
N ILE A 220 4.95 -27.45 -19.54
CA ILE A 220 4.89 -27.99 -18.15
C ILE A 220 3.61 -28.80 -17.83
N LEU A 221 2.61 -28.87 -18.71
CA LEU A 221 1.32 -29.51 -18.39
C LEU A 221 1.35 -31.05 -18.31
N GLU A 222 2.43 -31.74 -18.72
CA GLU A 222 2.47 -33.21 -18.71
C GLU A 222 3.30 -33.86 -17.58
N GLU A 223 4.20 -33.13 -16.90
CA GLU A 223 5.09 -33.72 -15.87
C GLU A 223 4.54 -33.69 -14.42
N GLU A 224 3.47 -32.95 -14.14
CA GLU A 224 2.98 -32.72 -12.77
C GLU A 224 2.44 -33.96 -12.04
N THR A 225 2.15 -35.05 -12.75
CA THR A 225 1.57 -36.26 -12.14
C THR A 225 2.58 -37.22 -11.50
N LYS A 226 3.90 -37.11 -11.78
CA LYS A 226 4.91 -38.05 -11.24
C LYS A 226 5.83 -37.47 -10.14
N ILE A 227 5.93 -36.15 -10.00
CA ILE A 227 6.95 -35.49 -9.14
C ILE A 227 6.48 -35.27 -7.68
N THR A 228 5.19 -35.48 -7.38
CA THR A 228 4.52 -35.01 -6.16
C THR A 228 4.88 -35.75 -4.87
N LYS A 229 5.49 -36.95 -4.93
CA LYS A 229 5.78 -37.76 -3.74
C LYS A 229 7.20 -37.57 -3.16
N THR A 230 8.18 -37.20 -3.97
CA THR A 230 9.61 -37.16 -3.54
C THR A 230 10.08 -35.77 -3.07
N LYS A 231 9.46 -34.68 -3.53
CA LYS A 231 9.87 -33.30 -3.18
C LYS A 231 9.41 -32.82 -1.79
N ARG A 232 8.35 -33.41 -1.21
CA ARG A 232 7.79 -32.96 0.10
C ARG A 232 8.71 -33.20 1.30
N VAL A 233 9.61 -34.18 1.22
CA VAL A 233 10.52 -34.54 2.34
C VAL A 233 11.75 -33.63 2.37
N LYS A 234 12.41 -33.40 1.23
CA LYS A 234 13.61 -32.54 1.13
C LYS A 234 13.36 -31.06 1.48
N SER A 235 12.16 -30.56 1.19
CA SER A 235 11.77 -29.17 1.49
C SER A 235 11.72 -28.89 3.01
N ARG A 236 11.33 -29.87 3.83
CA ARG A 236 11.26 -29.72 5.30
C ARG A 236 12.63 -29.63 5.95
N GLU A 237 13.61 -30.41 5.51
CA GLU A 237 14.97 -30.38 6.07
C GLU A 237 15.67 -29.04 5.81
N GLY A 238 15.54 -28.51 4.59
CA GLY A 238 16.08 -27.19 4.24
C GLY A 238 15.46 -26.06 5.06
N GLN A 239 14.13 -26.09 5.23
CA GLN A 239 13.42 -25.09 6.06
C GLN A 239 13.79 -25.17 7.55
N GLN A 240 13.96 -26.38 8.09
CA GLN A 240 14.39 -26.56 9.48
C GLN A 240 15.83 -26.08 9.69
N LYS A 241 16.73 -26.39 8.76
CA LYS A 241 18.11 -25.91 8.79
C LYS A 241 18.18 -24.39 8.72
N TYR A 242 17.51 -23.78 7.73
CA TYR A 242 17.42 -22.33 7.58
C TYR A 242 16.90 -21.67 8.87
N ARG A 243 15.77 -22.17 9.40
CA ARG A 243 15.20 -21.63 10.65
C ARG A 243 16.19 -21.69 11.80
N LYS A 244 16.89 -22.81 11.95
CA LYS A 244 17.88 -22.99 13.01
C LYS A 244 19.04 -22.00 12.88
N GLU A 245 19.62 -21.87 11.68
CA GLU A 245 20.74 -20.96 11.43
C GLU A 245 20.35 -19.49 11.64
N VAL A 246 19.13 -19.09 11.25
CA VAL A 246 18.61 -17.73 11.49
C VAL A 246 18.49 -17.43 12.97
N ILE A 247 17.92 -18.36 13.75
CA ILE A 247 17.76 -18.19 15.20
C ILE A 247 19.12 -18.26 15.92
N GLU A 248 20.05 -19.11 15.50
CA GLU A 248 21.40 -19.15 16.06
C GLU A 248 22.15 -17.82 15.82
N TYR A 249 21.99 -17.22 14.64
CA TYR A 249 22.60 -15.94 14.31
C TYR A 249 21.90 -14.75 15.01
N MET A 250 20.57 -14.81 15.11
CA MET A 250 19.73 -13.79 15.74
C MET A 250 18.81 -14.43 16.79
N PRO A 251 19.31 -14.66 18.04
CA PRO A 251 18.64 -15.53 19.02
C PRO A 251 17.43 -14.92 19.72
N GLN A 252 17.11 -13.66 19.44
CA GLN A 252 15.99 -12.98 20.08
C GLN A 252 15.35 -11.97 19.14
N CYS A 253 14.04 -11.78 19.31
CA CYS A 253 13.32 -10.69 18.64
C CYS A 253 13.90 -9.34 19.12
N PRO A 254 14.26 -8.42 18.21
CA PRO A 254 14.94 -7.18 18.59
C PRO A 254 13.98 -6.15 19.20
N PHE A 255 12.67 -6.40 19.10
CA PHE A 255 11.61 -5.55 19.63
C PHE A 255 11.11 -6.02 20.99
N THR A 256 10.76 -7.31 21.10
CA THR A 256 10.18 -7.89 22.32
C THR A 256 11.20 -8.52 23.26
N LEU A 257 12.43 -8.73 22.79
CA LEU A 257 13.49 -9.45 23.50
C LEU A 257 13.14 -10.90 23.85
N ILE A 258 12.07 -11.45 23.28
CA ILE A 258 11.72 -12.86 23.41
C ILE A 258 12.81 -13.69 22.74
N SER A 259 13.38 -14.63 23.49
CA SER A 259 14.37 -15.62 23.01
C SER A 259 13.83 -17.06 23.05
N ASP A 260 12.57 -17.27 23.47
CA ASP A 260 11.93 -18.59 23.41
C ASP A 260 11.69 -18.95 21.94
N GLU A 261 12.47 -19.91 21.42
CA GLU A 261 12.44 -20.32 20.02
C GLU A 261 11.05 -20.76 19.54
N ARG A 262 10.18 -21.24 20.45
CA ARG A 262 8.80 -21.65 20.11
C ARG A 262 7.93 -20.46 19.67
N LEU A 263 8.29 -19.25 20.11
CA LEU A 263 7.61 -18.01 19.80
C LEU A 263 8.32 -17.20 18.70
N LEU A 264 9.50 -17.63 18.26
CA LEU A 264 10.24 -16.95 17.21
C LEU A 264 9.84 -17.48 15.82
N ILE A 265 9.77 -16.58 14.86
CA ILE A 265 9.60 -16.85 13.44
C ILE A 265 10.89 -16.42 12.74
N ALA A 266 11.44 -17.32 11.92
CA ALA A 266 12.54 -16.99 11.01
C ALA A 266 11.92 -16.38 9.76
N SER A 267 11.78 -15.05 9.79
CA SER A 267 11.12 -14.25 8.75
C SER A 267 12.09 -13.95 7.61
N HIS A 268 11.71 -14.28 6.37
CA HIS A 268 12.54 -13.98 5.19
C HIS A 268 12.56 -12.47 4.91
N ILE A 269 13.74 -11.90 4.66
CA ILE A 269 13.88 -10.50 4.25
C ILE A 269 13.42 -10.33 2.79
N LYS A 270 14.05 -11.07 1.87
CA LYS A 270 13.55 -11.29 0.52
C LYS A 270 12.62 -12.50 0.56
N PRO A 271 11.32 -12.35 0.28
CA PRO A 271 10.35 -13.42 0.45
C PRO A 271 10.74 -14.71 -0.27
N TYR A 272 10.56 -15.86 0.38
CA TYR A 272 10.92 -17.17 -0.16
C TYR A 272 10.38 -17.39 -1.58
N LYS A 273 9.11 -17.01 -1.84
CA LYS A 273 8.49 -17.13 -3.16
C LYS A 273 9.23 -16.35 -4.25
N ALA A 274 9.74 -15.16 -3.94
CA ALA A 274 10.52 -14.37 -4.88
C ALA A 274 11.84 -15.07 -5.22
N CYS A 275 12.53 -15.64 -4.23
CA CYS A 275 13.73 -16.43 -4.46
C CYS A 275 13.45 -17.67 -5.34
N VAL A 276 12.34 -18.38 -5.11
CA VAL A 276 11.95 -19.54 -5.93
C VAL A 276 11.70 -19.13 -7.38
N ASN A 277 10.96 -18.04 -7.59
CA ASN A 277 10.62 -17.58 -8.94
C ASN A 277 11.85 -17.11 -9.73
N GLU A 278 12.85 -16.54 -9.05
CA GLU A 278 14.13 -16.17 -9.65
C GLU A 278 15.11 -17.34 -9.75
N ASN A 279 14.67 -18.58 -9.49
CA ASN A 279 15.51 -19.79 -9.42
C ASN A 279 16.72 -19.66 -8.48
N SER A 280 16.61 -18.83 -7.45
CA SER A 280 17.67 -18.47 -6.51
C SER A 280 17.49 -19.19 -5.16
N MET A 281 17.57 -20.54 -5.19
CA MET A 281 17.42 -21.36 -3.98
C MET A 281 18.56 -21.17 -2.96
N ILE A 282 19.71 -20.67 -3.43
CA ILE A 282 20.83 -20.31 -2.55
C ILE A 282 20.38 -19.18 -1.62
N GLU A 283 19.72 -18.16 -2.13
CA GLU A 283 19.21 -17.04 -1.34
C GLU A 283 18.02 -17.42 -0.46
N ALA A 284 17.19 -18.36 -0.93
CA ALA A 284 16.04 -18.86 -0.16
C ALA A 284 16.45 -19.58 1.14
N ASN A 285 17.64 -20.20 1.13
CA ASN A 285 18.19 -20.97 2.25
C ASN A 285 19.36 -20.26 2.95
N ASP A 286 19.69 -19.02 2.58
CA ASP A 286 20.73 -18.21 3.21
C ASP A 286 20.21 -17.62 4.52
N TYR A 287 20.83 -17.94 5.66
CA TYR A 287 20.44 -17.40 6.97
C TYR A 287 20.55 -15.87 7.04
N LEU A 288 21.39 -15.23 6.21
CA LEU A 288 21.45 -13.76 6.09
C LEU A 288 20.21 -13.16 5.42
N ASN A 289 19.41 -13.99 4.76
CA ASN A 289 18.07 -13.64 4.28
C ASN A 289 16.99 -13.84 5.35
N GLY A 290 17.33 -13.99 6.64
CA GLY A 290 16.35 -14.25 7.69
C GLY A 290 16.53 -13.43 8.96
N LEU A 291 15.44 -12.90 9.50
CA LEU A 291 15.39 -12.21 10.79
C LEU A 291 14.51 -12.98 11.78
N ALA A 292 14.90 -13.03 13.05
CA ALA A 292 14.10 -13.65 14.09
C ALA A 292 13.13 -12.63 14.70
N PHE A 293 11.83 -12.84 14.51
CA PHE A 293 10.78 -11.97 15.04
C PHE A 293 9.75 -12.75 15.86
N SER A 294 9.12 -12.07 16.83
CA SER A 294 7.88 -12.56 17.41
C SER A 294 6.70 -12.34 16.45
N PRO A 295 5.58 -13.07 16.56
CA PRO A 295 4.58 -13.17 15.49
C PRO A 295 3.99 -11.84 15.03
N THR A 296 3.79 -10.90 15.95
CA THR A 296 3.32 -9.55 15.62
C THR A 296 4.30 -8.78 14.73
N TYR A 297 5.60 -8.84 15.02
CA TYR A 297 6.62 -8.08 14.27
C TYR A 297 6.99 -8.77 12.97
N ASP A 298 6.93 -10.10 12.93
CA ASP A 298 6.98 -10.86 11.68
C ASP A 298 5.86 -10.38 10.74
N LYS A 299 4.61 -10.32 11.22
CA LYS A 299 3.50 -9.80 10.44
C LYS A 299 3.69 -8.34 10.02
N LEU A 300 4.23 -7.47 10.87
CA LEU A 300 4.49 -6.08 10.49
C LEU A 300 5.52 -5.98 9.36
N PHE A 301 6.59 -6.78 9.45
CA PHE A 301 7.68 -6.76 8.49
C PHE A 301 7.29 -7.44 7.17
N ASP A 302 6.80 -8.67 7.23
CA ASP A 302 6.34 -9.46 6.06
C ASP A 302 5.32 -8.69 5.22
N GLN A 303 4.40 -7.98 5.88
CA GLN A 303 3.35 -7.19 5.21
C GLN A 303 3.83 -5.83 4.69
N GLY A 304 5.08 -5.45 5.00
CA GLY A 304 5.70 -4.21 4.57
C GLY A 304 5.25 -2.96 5.34
N TYR A 305 4.74 -3.10 6.56
CA TYR A 305 4.44 -1.96 7.44
C TYR A 305 5.69 -1.37 8.09
N ILE A 306 6.74 -2.18 8.23
CA ILE A 306 8.06 -1.75 8.70
C ILE A 306 9.15 -2.29 7.78
N THR A 307 10.30 -1.62 7.75
CA THR A 307 11.53 -2.07 7.09
C THR A 307 12.75 -1.53 7.82
N PHE A 308 13.96 -1.78 7.33
CA PHE A 308 15.20 -1.31 7.95
C PHE A 308 16.12 -0.61 6.95
N THR A 309 16.90 0.35 7.46
CA THR A 309 18.06 0.93 6.76
C THR A 309 19.20 -0.09 6.73
N ASP A 310 20.23 0.16 5.91
CA ASP A 310 21.44 -0.67 5.89
C ASP A 310 22.27 -0.54 7.19
N GLN A 311 21.93 0.42 8.07
CA GLN A 311 22.53 0.56 9.39
C GLN A 311 21.71 -0.13 10.49
N GLY A 312 20.57 -0.75 10.14
CA GLY A 312 19.68 -1.41 11.08
C GLY A 312 18.70 -0.49 11.80
N ASP A 313 18.49 0.73 11.31
CA ASP A 313 17.47 1.61 11.86
C ASP A 313 16.08 1.19 11.38
N LEU A 314 15.14 1.06 12.31
CA LEU A 314 13.73 0.80 12.00
C LEU A 314 13.12 1.98 11.23
N ILE A 315 12.50 1.68 10.09
CA ILE A 315 11.63 2.59 9.34
C ILE A 315 10.19 2.08 9.44
N CYS A 316 9.29 2.94 9.89
CA CYS A 316 7.85 2.65 9.99
C CYS A 316 7.09 3.31 8.85
N GLY A 317 6.16 2.59 8.22
CA GLY A 317 5.25 3.15 7.23
C GLY A 317 4.17 4.06 7.82
N THR A 318 3.40 4.70 6.96
CA THR A 318 2.29 5.61 7.29
C THR A 318 0.92 4.94 7.19
N LEU A 319 0.88 3.65 6.84
CA LEU A 319 -0.35 2.86 6.71
C LEU A 319 -0.95 2.38 8.03
N LEU A 320 -0.24 2.51 9.15
CA LEU A 320 -0.84 2.26 10.46
C LEU A 320 -1.11 3.58 11.15
N SER A 321 -2.29 3.67 11.76
CA SER A 321 -2.67 4.84 12.55
C SER A 321 -1.71 5.04 13.73
N LYS A 322 -1.57 6.28 14.18
CA LYS A 322 -0.83 6.60 15.42
C LYS A 322 -1.30 5.74 16.60
N TYR A 323 -2.61 5.59 16.77
CA TYR A 323 -3.19 4.75 17.82
C TYR A 323 -2.67 3.30 17.74
N THR A 324 -2.58 2.73 16.55
CA THR A 324 -2.05 1.39 16.33
C THR A 324 -0.57 1.30 16.69
N TRP A 325 0.25 2.27 16.25
CA TRP A 325 1.66 2.35 16.63
C TRP A 325 1.87 2.46 18.15
N ASP A 326 1.05 3.29 18.81
CA ASP A 326 1.06 3.44 20.27
C ASP A 326 0.74 2.11 20.96
N LYS A 327 -0.24 1.33 20.47
CA LYS A 327 -0.56 -0.01 21.00
C LYS A 327 0.54 -1.06 20.75
N LEU A 328 1.34 -0.87 19.70
CA LEU A 328 2.51 -1.71 19.42
C LEU A 328 3.76 -1.27 20.21
N ASN A 329 3.68 -0.18 20.98
CA ASN A 329 4.80 0.45 21.68
C ASN A 329 5.97 0.80 20.73
N ILE A 330 5.64 1.22 19.50
CA ILE A 330 6.62 1.66 18.49
C ILE A 330 6.39 3.14 18.26
N ASN A 331 7.45 3.94 18.41
CA ASN A 331 7.41 5.34 17.99
C ASN A 331 7.95 5.45 16.55
N PRO A 332 7.12 5.74 15.55
CA PRO A 332 7.54 5.76 14.15
C PRO A 332 8.54 6.88 13.82
N ASN A 333 8.71 7.87 14.71
CA ASN A 333 9.63 9.00 14.52
C ASN A 333 11.03 8.77 15.05
N ILE A 334 11.23 7.75 15.88
CA ILE A 334 12.52 7.49 16.49
C ILE A 334 13.25 6.46 15.64
N LYS A 335 14.34 6.88 14.99
CA LYS A 335 15.31 5.95 14.41
C LYS A 335 15.90 5.14 15.56
N ARG A 336 15.41 3.91 15.70
CA ARG A 336 15.91 2.96 16.68
C ARG A 336 16.79 1.98 15.93
N ASN A 337 18.09 2.04 16.19
CA ASN A 337 18.99 0.97 15.78
C ASN A 337 18.54 -0.29 16.53
N VAL A 338 17.90 -1.18 15.80
CA VAL A 338 17.51 -2.49 16.29
C VAL A 338 18.61 -3.47 15.92
N ARG A 339 18.94 -4.37 16.85
CA ARG A 339 20.00 -5.37 16.65
C ARG A 339 19.55 -6.45 15.68
N ILE A 340 19.50 -6.10 14.40
CA ILE A 340 19.20 -7.01 13.29
C ILE A 340 20.48 -7.54 12.62
N PHE A 341 21.66 -7.06 13.05
CA PHE A 341 22.97 -7.41 12.49
C PHE A 341 22.97 -7.22 10.95
N PRO A 342 22.86 -5.96 10.48
CA PRO A 342 22.58 -5.65 9.08
C PRO A 342 23.73 -6.03 8.13
N GLU A 343 24.93 -6.31 8.65
CA GLU A 343 26.10 -6.61 7.86
C GLU A 343 25.85 -7.82 6.94
N LYS A 344 26.11 -7.65 5.63
CA LYS A 344 25.89 -8.66 4.57
C LYS A 344 24.41 -8.94 4.26
N ARG A 345 23.46 -8.22 4.86
CA ARG A 345 22.02 -8.32 4.57
C ARG A 345 21.52 -7.23 3.62
N GLU A 346 22.38 -6.29 3.23
CA GLU A 346 22.05 -5.06 2.52
C GLU A 346 21.30 -5.35 1.22
N LYS A 347 21.72 -6.37 0.46
CA LYS A 347 21.03 -6.78 -0.77
C LYS A 347 19.59 -7.26 -0.53
N TYR A 348 19.34 -7.93 0.60
CA TYR A 348 18.01 -8.42 0.95
C TYR A 348 17.15 -7.28 1.48
N LEU A 349 17.71 -6.43 2.33
CA LEU A 349 17.03 -5.24 2.85
C LEU A 349 16.66 -4.27 1.73
N ASP A 350 17.52 -4.10 0.72
CA ASP A 350 17.23 -3.33 -0.48
C ASP A 350 16.04 -3.89 -1.26
N TYR A 351 15.99 -5.22 -1.45
CA TYR A 351 14.84 -5.88 -2.04
C TYR A 351 13.56 -5.61 -1.22
N HIS A 352 13.63 -5.77 0.10
CA HIS A 352 12.49 -5.55 0.98
C HIS A 352 11.97 -4.12 0.90
N ARG A 353 12.86 -3.11 0.94
CA ARG A 353 12.52 -1.69 0.80
C ARG A 353 11.85 -1.35 -0.54
N LYS A 354 12.27 -2.00 -1.63
CA LYS A 354 11.75 -1.71 -2.98
C LYS A 354 10.43 -2.42 -3.28
N PHE A 355 10.31 -3.68 -2.86
CA PHE A 355 9.26 -4.57 -3.36
C PHE A 355 8.27 -5.03 -2.28
N VAL A 356 8.67 -5.05 -1.00
CA VAL A 356 7.80 -5.53 0.09
C VAL A 356 7.20 -4.36 0.86
N PHE A 357 8.04 -3.39 1.24
CA PHE A 357 7.63 -2.19 1.98
C PHE A 357 6.56 -1.41 1.23
N GLN A 358 5.51 -0.98 1.95
CA GLN A 358 4.32 -0.39 1.34
C GLN A 358 4.44 1.09 1.07
N ASP A 359 5.28 1.77 1.84
CA ASP A 359 5.58 3.18 1.66
C ASP A 359 6.80 3.38 0.76
N ASN A 360 7.00 4.61 0.33
CA ASN A 360 8.24 4.99 -0.32
C ASN A 360 9.31 5.20 0.75
N PHE A 361 10.32 4.33 0.75
CA PHE A 361 11.41 4.39 1.72
C PHE A 361 12.08 5.77 1.77
N ASN A 362 12.31 6.39 0.60
CA ASN A 362 12.99 7.68 0.51
C ASN A 362 12.18 8.83 1.12
N GLU A 363 10.85 8.72 1.14
CA GLU A 363 9.97 9.73 1.76
C GLU A 363 10.04 9.67 3.30
N LEU A 364 10.51 8.56 3.87
CA LEU A 364 10.53 8.31 5.32
C LEU A 364 11.92 8.35 5.94
N THR A 365 12.97 8.31 5.12
CA THR A 365 14.36 8.47 5.57
C THR A 365 14.80 9.93 5.46
N LEU A 366 14.34 10.73 6.42
CA LEU A 366 14.79 12.12 6.63
C LEU A 366 16.22 12.20 7.17
#